data_AF-A0A958ZH11-F1
#
_entry.id   AF-A0A958ZH11-F1
#
_cell.length_a   1.000
_cell.length_b   1.000
_cell.length_c   1.000
_cell.angle_alpha   90.00
_cell.angle_beta   90.00
_cell.angle_gamma   90.00
#
_symmetry.space_group_name_H-M   'P 1'
#
loop_
_entity.id
_entity.type
_entity.pdbx_description
1 polymer ?
#
loop_
_entity_poly.entity_id
_entity_poly.type
_entity_poly.pdbx_seq_one_letter_code
_entity_poly.pdbx_strand_id
1 'polypeptide(L)'
;MQEIENLYELLFENIKEGIVIVNSSGVIEKVNKRLETIFGYDPEELIGKNLEILVPNSFREQHKHHHSSFMQKPMTRTMGIGMTLQGLKKDGSLVDVEISLSYLERDGSKLAVGLVSDITKRVENEKEILSLNKSLERKVEQRTKELRESQKLHQLIARNFPDGTINVFDRELNYIFIEGEELYSMGITSEKLIGTNYLDRLPKRVHEEIRSNLQQVFEGKSVSFQLNLKKNHYQITSVPLLLENGKVEQILVVERNITQQVQLNDQMLESLEKEKALNELKTRFVSMASHEFRTPLSAILSSSDLISKYIERNDLPKTTKHLDRIKTSVHNLIDILSDFLSIDEMESDKVQYNPKPNNIREVFEKAASDLELLLKKDQVIKLEFDLNQEIFLIDPRILLNVLNNLVTNAIKYSEEGDPIEIKVYDRGHSLHFEVRDFG
;
A
#
# COMPACT_ATOMS: atom_id res chain seq x y z
N MET A 1 22.89 62.16 -73.61
CA MET A 1 21.63 61.42 -73.84
C MET A 1 21.88 59.92 -73.94
N GLN A 2 22.86 59.47 -74.73
CA GLN A 2 23.12 58.04 -74.95
C GLN A 2 23.54 57.24 -73.69
N GLU A 3 24.29 57.85 -72.76
CA GLU A 3 24.63 57.22 -71.46
C GLU A 3 23.42 57.05 -70.54
N ILE A 4 22.45 57.96 -70.61
CA ILE A 4 21.24 57.94 -69.78
C ILE A 4 20.25 56.91 -70.33
N GLU A 5 20.06 56.83 -71.65
CA GLU A 5 19.25 55.79 -72.30
C GLU A 5 19.79 54.39 -72.01
N ASN A 6 21.11 54.20 -72.08
CA ASN A 6 21.75 52.92 -71.79
C ASN A 6 21.57 52.51 -70.32
N LEU A 7 21.60 53.47 -69.38
CA LEU A 7 21.33 53.20 -67.95
C LEU A 7 19.87 52.78 -67.71
N TYR A 8 18.90 53.42 -68.36
CA TYR A 8 17.49 53.03 -68.23
C TYR A 8 17.21 51.62 -68.74
N GLU A 9 17.78 51.27 -69.88
CA GLU A 9 17.62 49.95 -70.47
C GLU A 9 18.28 48.87 -69.60
N LEU A 10 19.47 49.16 -69.07
CA LEU A 10 20.17 48.25 -68.17
C LEU A 10 19.43 48.05 -66.84
N LEU A 11 18.81 49.09 -66.28
CA LEU A 11 17.96 48.97 -65.10
C LEU A 11 16.68 48.17 -65.41
N PHE A 12 16.01 48.48 -66.51
CA PHE A 12 14.78 47.79 -66.92
C PHE A 12 15.00 46.27 -67.07
N GLU A 13 16.13 45.87 -67.68
CA GLU A 13 16.45 44.46 -67.93
C GLU A 13 16.99 43.71 -66.69
N ASN A 14 17.63 44.39 -65.73
CA ASN A 14 18.29 43.73 -64.59
C ASN A 14 17.51 43.80 -63.26
N ILE A 15 16.35 44.45 -63.22
CA ILE A 15 15.49 44.47 -62.03
C ILE A 15 14.95 43.06 -61.71
N LYS A 16 14.84 42.74 -60.42
CA LYS A 16 14.38 41.43 -59.92
C LYS A 16 12.88 41.19 -60.01
N GLU A 17 12.11 42.21 -60.40
CA GLU A 17 10.69 42.16 -60.67
C GLU A 17 10.42 42.11 -62.18
N GLY A 18 9.38 41.38 -62.58
CA GLY A 18 8.90 41.42 -63.95
C GLY A 18 8.23 42.75 -64.22
N ILE A 19 8.56 43.41 -65.32
CA ILE A 19 7.95 44.68 -65.71
C ILE A 19 7.18 44.45 -67.00
N VAL A 20 5.92 44.89 -67.02
CA VAL A 20 5.08 44.91 -68.21
C VAL A 20 4.48 46.30 -68.41
N ILE A 21 4.59 46.83 -69.62
CA ILE A 21 4.02 48.12 -70.01
C ILE A 21 2.95 47.86 -71.06
N VAL A 22 1.73 48.34 -70.80
CA VAL A 22 0.58 48.17 -71.71
C VAL A 22 -0.04 49.52 -72.05
N ASN A 23 -0.57 49.63 -73.26
CA ASN A 23 -1.30 50.82 -73.70
C ASN A 23 -2.76 50.83 -73.24
N SER A 24 -3.49 51.89 -73.59
CA SER A 24 -4.92 52.07 -73.24
C SER A 24 -5.84 50.94 -73.68
N SER A 25 -5.44 50.16 -74.69
CA SER A 25 -6.20 49.01 -75.20
C SER A 25 -5.78 47.69 -74.56
N GLY A 26 -4.87 47.71 -73.58
CA GLY A 26 -4.35 46.52 -72.89
C GLY A 26 -3.34 45.73 -73.72
N VAL A 27 -2.80 46.34 -74.78
CA VAL A 27 -1.77 45.71 -75.63
C VAL A 27 -0.40 45.96 -75.01
N ILE A 28 0.40 44.90 -74.88
CA ILE A 28 1.75 44.94 -74.33
C ILE A 28 2.68 45.67 -75.30
N GLU A 29 3.28 46.77 -74.84
CA GLU A 29 4.28 47.53 -75.58
C GLU A 29 5.70 47.10 -75.22
N LYS A 30 5.96 46.79 -73.95
CA LYS A 30 7.31 46.40 -73.49
C LYS A 30 7.24 45.45 -72.30
N VAL A 31 8.18 44.52 -72.24
CA VAL A 31 8.41 43.59 -71.14
C VAL A 31 9.91 43.48 -70.86
N ASN A 32 10.31 43.19 -69.63
CA ASN A 32 11.71 42.95 -69.30
C ASN A 32 12.06 41.46 -69.21
N LYS A 33 13.37 41.15 -69.18
CA LYS A 33 13.87 39.78 -69.08
C LYS A 33 13.33 38.99 -67.89
N ARG A 34 13.05 39.67 -66.78
CA ARG A 34 12.51 39.02 -65.58
C ARG A 34 11.07 38.54 -65.79
N LEU A 35 10.23 39.31 -66.48
CA LEU A 35 8.86 38.92 -66.81
C LEU A 35 8.84 37.67 -67.71
N GLU A 36 9.73 37.62 -68.71
CA GLU A 36 9.93 36.44 -69.56
C GLU A 36 10.26 35.20 -68.70
N THR A 37 11.15 35.36 -67.72
CA THR A 37 11.56 34.26 -66.82
C THR A 37 10.40 33.77 -65.95
N ILE A 38 9.55 34.68 -65.45
CA ILE A 38 8.40 34.33 -64.60
C ILE A 38 7.33 33.55 -65.38
N PHE A 39 7.01 34.00 -66.60
CA PHE A 39 5.89 33.46 -67.39
C PHE A 39 6.29 32.50 -68.52
N GLY A 40 7.58 32.41 -68.85
CA GLY A 40 8.12 31.48 -69.86
C GLY A 40 7.85 31.87 -71.31
N TYR A 41 7.53 33.13 -71.59
CA TYR A 41 7.33 33.65 -72.96
C TYR A 41 8.54 34.42 -73.45
N ASP A 42 8.80 34.35 -74.75
CA ASP A 42 9.76 35.23 -75.42
C ASP A 42 9.12 36.62 -75.68
N PRO A 43 9.89 37.72 -75.73
CA PRO A 43 9.35 39.07 -75.94
C PRO A 43 8.50 39.22 -77.20
N GLU A 44 8.92 38.57 -78.28
CA GLU A 44 8.24 38.59 -79.58
C GLU A 44 6.84 37.94 -79.51
N GLU A 45 6.62 37.05 -78.55
CA GLU A 45 5.33 36.40 -78.32
C GLU A 45 4.38 37.26 -77.46
N LEU A 46 4.93 38.19 -76.67
CA LEU A 46 4.18 39.07 -75.77
C LEU A 46 3.89 40.44 -76.39
N ILE A 47 4.87 41.05 -77.06
CA ILE A 47 4.75 42.39 -77.64
C ILE A 47 3.66 42.40 -78.70
N GLY A 48 2.76 43.37 -78.63
CA GLY A 48 1.60 43.47 -79.54
C GLY A 48 0.45 42.52 -79.22
N LYS A 49 0.59 41.63 -78.23
CA LYS A 49 -0.52 40.84 -77.69
C LYS A 49 -1.21 41.57 -76.55
N ASN A 50 -2.44 41.17 -76.29
CA ASN A 50 -3.22 41.69 -75.17
C ASN A 50 -2.77 41.01 -73.86
N LEU A 51 -2.69 41.78 -72.77
CA LEU A 51 -2.17 41.38 -71.45
C LEU A 51 -2.82 40.10 -70.89
N GLU A 52 -4.05 39.81 -71.30
CA GLU A 52 -4.85 38.68 -70.82
C GLU A 52 -4.23 37.33 -71.17
N ILE A 53 -3.23 37.28 -72.07
CA ILE A 53 -2.41 36.09 -72.30
C ILE A 53 -1.73 35.59 -71.01
N LEU A 54 -1.33 36.51 -70.11
CA LEU A 54 -0.70 36.22 -68.82
C LEU A 54 -1.70 35.99 -67.68
N VAL A 55 -3.00 36.12 -67.95
CA VAL A 55 -4.08 36.01 -66.96
C VAL A 55 -4.83 34.68 -67.16
N PRO A 56 -5.10 33.90 -66.09
CA PRO A 56 -5.86 32.67 -66.19
C PRO A 56 -7.24 32.90 -66.82
N ASN A 57 -7.69 31.92 -67.62
CA ASN A 57 -8.92 32.04 -68.42
C ASN A 57 -10.15 32.47 -67.58
N SER A 58 -10.27 31.97 -66.35
CA SER A 58 -11.36 32.29 -65.42
C SER A 58 -11.44 33.77 -65.03
N PHE A 59 -10.32 34.51 -65.09
CA PHE A 59 -10.23 35.89 -64.63
C PHE A 59 -10.08 36.91 -65.77
N ARG A 60 -9.96 36.49 -67.03
CA ARG A 60 -9.71 37.39 -68.17
C ARG A 60 -10.77 38.47 -68.36
N GLU A 61 -12.05 38.11 -68.32
CA GLU A 61 -13.14 39.07 -68.50
C GLU A 61 -13.20 40.09 -67.36
N GLN A 62 -13.04 39.64 -66.12
CA GLN A 62 -12.96 40.54 -64.97
C GLN A 62 -11.72 41.45 -65.05
N HIS A 63 -10.58 40.91 -65.49
CA HIS A 63 -9.34 41.67 -65.67
C HIS A 63 -9.49 42.77 -66.72
N LYS A 64 -10.14 42.51 -67.87
CA LYS A 64 -10.46 43.53 -68.89
C LYS A 64 -11.22 44.72 -68.31
N HIS A 65 -12.22 44.45 -67.45
CA HIS A 65 -12.99 45.48 -66.78
C HIS A 65 -12.14 46.28 -65.79
N HIS A 66 -11.27 45.60 -65.02
CA HIS A 66 -10.33 46.27 -64.11
C HIS A 66 -9.31 47.14 -64.84
N HIS A 67 -8.77 46.66 -65.97
CA HIS A 67 -7.85 47.41 -66.83
C HIS A 67 -8.53 48.67 -67.38
N SER A 68 -9.72 48.51 -67.97
CA SER A 68 -10.49 49.63 -68.53
C SER A 68 -10.80 50.68 -67.46
N SER A 69 -11.19 50.24 -66.26
CA SER A 69 -11.45 51.12 -65.12
C SER A 69 -10.20 51.85 -64.63
N PHE A 70 -9.05 51.17 -64.60
CA PHE A 70 -7.76 51.77 -64.25
C PHE A 70 -7.37 52.85 -65.25
N MET A 71 -7.53 52.62 -66.56
CA MET A 71 -7.17 53.62 -67.57
C MET A 71 -8.06 54.87 -67.54
N GLN A 72 -9.33 54.74 -67.12
CA GLN A 72 -10.22 55.88 -66.92
C GLN A 72 -9.79 56.76 -65.73
N LYS A 73 -9.32 56.16 -64.63
CA LYS A 73 -8.87 56.86 -63.42
C LYS A 73 -7.57 56.23 -62.90
N PRO A 74 -6.43 56.52 -63.55
CA PRO A 74 -5.18 55.86 -63.21
C PRO A 74 -4.68 56.36 -61.85
N MET A 75 -4.39 55.42 -60.95
CA MET A 75 -3.86 55.69 -59.63
C MET A 75 -2.90 54.57 -59.25
N THR A 76 -1.71 54.91 -58.76
CA THR A 76 -0.77 53.90 -58.25
C THR A 76 -1.40 53.09 -57.13
N ARG A 77 -1.41 51.77 -57.28
CA ARG A 77 -2.01 50.84 -56.31
C ARG A 77 -1.42 49.43 -56.47
N THR A 78 -1.43 48.65 -55.40
CA THR A 78 -1.24 47.20 -55.50
C THR A 78 -2.53 46.56 -56.01
N MET A 79 -2.44 45.65 -56.97
CA MET A 79 -3.59 44.86 -57.40
C MET A 79 -3.85 43.74 -56.41
N GLY A 80 -5.14 43.51 -56.12
CA GLY A 80 -5.55 42.40 -55.27
C GLY A 80 -4.99 42.49 -53.84
N ILE A 81 -5.02 43.67 -53.22
CA ILE A 81 -4.60 43.86 -51.83
C ILE A 81 -5.23 42.76 -50.95
N GLY A 82 -4.38 41.95 -50.30
CA GLY A 82 -4.81 40.83 -49.45
C GLY A 82 -5.25 39.56 -50.19
N MET A 83 -5.02 39.48 -51.50
CA MET A 83 -5.33 38.32 -52.34
C MET A 83 -4.05 37.83 -53.05
N THR A 84 -3.87 36.51 -53.09
CA THR A 84 -2.86 35.88 -53.96
C THR A 84 -3.39 35.91 -55.40
N LEU A 85 -2.76 36.69 -56.28
CA LEU A 85 -3.10 36.68 -57.70
C LEU A 85 -2.36 35.53 -58.39
N GLN A 86 -2.96 34.99 -59.45
CA GLN A 86 -2.36 33.92 -60.24
C GLN A 86 -2.13 34.40 -61.67
N GLY A 87 -0.90 34.21 -62.14
CA GLY A 87 -0.50 34.37 -63.53
C GLY A 87 -0.53 33.03 -64.26
N LEU A 88 -0.81 33.06 -65.56
CA LEU A 88 -0.77 31.88 -66.43
C LEU A 88 0.54 31.89 -67.23
N LYS A 89 1.37 30.86 -67.06
CA LYS A 89 2.60 30.67 -67.83
C LYS A 89 2.33 30.09 -69.22
N LYS A 90 3.32 30.16 -70.12
CA LYS A 90 3.27 29.60 -71.48
C LYS A 90 2.95 28.11 -71.52
N ASP A 91 3.47 27.34 -70.56
CA ASP A 91 3.23 25.90 -70.43
C ASP A 91 1.85 25.56 -69.83
N GLY A 92 1.05 26.57 -69.49
CA GLY A 92 -0.27 26.42 -68.87
C GLY A 92 -0.25 26.28 -67.34
N SER A 93 0.92 26.24 -66.70
CA SER A 93 1.04 26.25 -65.24
C SER A 93 0.71 27.62 -64.65
N LEU A 94 0.32 27.64 -63.37
CA LEU A 94 0.02 28.86 -62.64
C LEU A 94 1.23 29.31 -61.82
N VAL A 95 1.40 30.62 -61.68
CA VAL A 95 2.38 31.25 -60.80
C VAL A 95 1.68 32.20 -59.85
N ASP A 96 1.98 32.11 -58.57
CA ASP A 96 1.45 33.05 -57.59
C ASP A 96 2.24 34.36 -57.71
N VAL A 97 1.55 35.46 -58.00
CA VAL A 97 2.16 36.76 -58.27
C VAL A 97 1.56 37.85 -57.39
N GLU A 98 2.41 38.81 -57.04
CA GLU A 98 2.02 40.08 -56.43
C GLU A 98 2.27 41.18 -57.46
N ILE A 99 1.25 42.02 -57.74
CA ILE A 99 1.33 43.00 -58.82
C ILE A 99 1.13 44.42 -58.28
N SER A 100 2.09 45.30 -58.53
CA SER A 100 1.97 46.73 -58.27
C SER A 100 1.75 47.49 -59.57
N LEU A 101 0.68 48.28 -59.63
CA LEU A 101 0.34 49.11 -60.79
C LEU A 101 0.76 50.55 -60.57
N SER A 102 1.37 51.12 -61.60
CA SER A 102 1.56 52.56 -61.78
C SER A 102 1.19 52.94 -63.21
N TYR A 103 1.29 54.22 -63.55
CA TYR A 103 1.03 54.70 -64.90
C TYR A 103 2.06 55.76 -65.29
N LEU A 104 2.23 55.94 -66.60
CA LEU A 104 3.05 56.98 -67.20
C LEU A 104 2.34 57.59 -68.40
N GLU A 105 2.70 58.83 -68.74
CA GLU A 105 2.15 59.54 -69.90
C GLU A 105 3.26 59.76 -70.94
N ARG A 106 3.02 59.32 -72.18
CA ARG A 106 3.91 59.52 -73.33
C ARG A 106 3.10 60.00 -74.51
N ASP A 107 3.48 61.12 -75.11
CA ASP A 107 2.85 61.70 -76.31
C ASP A 107 1.32 61.86 -76.19
N GLY A 108 0.84 62.24 -74.99
CA GLY A 108 -0.60 62.40 -74.69
C GLY A 108 -1.36 61.09 -74.45
N SER A 109 -0.70 59.94 -74.53
CA SER A 109 -1.28 58.63 -74.24
C SER A 109 -0.85 58.11 -72.87
N LYS A 110 -1.81 57.55 -72.13
CA LYS A 110 -1.55 56.90 -70.83
C LYS A 110 -1.12 55.46 -71.08
N LEU A 111 -0.06 55.04 -70.40
CA LEU A 111 0.44 53.67 -70.37
C LEU A 111 0.34 53.16 -68.93
N ALA A 112 -0.13 51.92 -68.76
CA ALA A 112 -0.11 51.25 -67.47
C ALA A 112 1.19 50.46 -67.34
N VAL A 113 1.81 50.54 -66.16
CA VAL A 113 3.01 49.78 -65.81
C VAL A 113 2.64 48.80 -64.70
N GLY A 114 2.83 47.52 -64.96
CA GLY A 114 2.72 46.45 -63.97
C GLY A 114 4.09 45.97 -63.54
N LEU A 115 4.37 46.04 -62.25
CA LEU A 115 5.50 45.37 -61.60
C LEU A 115 4.97 44.05 -61.03
N VAL A 116 5.56 42.93 -61.44
CA VAL A 116 5.12 41.57 -61.14
C VAL A 116 6.21 40.83 -60.37
N SER A 117 5.87 40.42 -59.15
CA SER A 117 6.75 39.66 -58.28
C SER A 117 6.25 38.23 -58.12
N ASP A 118 7.08 37.24 -58.43
CA ASP A 118 6.78 35.83 -58.16
C ASP A 118 6.90 35.55 -56.66
N ILE A 119 5.77 35.19 -56.05
CA ILE A 119 5.64 34.92 -54.62
C ILE A 119 5.32 33.44 -54.34
N THR A 120 5.45 32.54 -55.33
CA THR A 120 5.10 31.12 -55.22
C THR A 120 5.80 30.47 -54.03
N LYS A 121 7.13 30.67 -53.88
CA LYS A 121 7.90 30.12 -52.76
C LYS A 121 7.45 30.67 -51.40
N ARG A 122 7.05 31.95 -51.34
CA ARG A 122 6.54 32.56 -50.11
C ARG A 122 5.22 31.92 -49.69
N VAL A 123 4.29 31.77 -50.63
CA VAL A 123 2.97 31.14 -50.41
C VAL A 123 3.11 29.66 -50.01
N GLU A 124 4.04 28.91 -50.62
CA GLU A 124 4.35 27.53 -50.23
C GLU A 124 4.85 27.45 -48.79
N ASN A 125 5.85 28.28 -48.43
CA ASN A 125 6.42 28.30 -47.09
C ASN A 125 5.36 28.69 -46.04
N GLU A 126 4.47 29.65 -46.34
CA GLU A 126 3.37 30.03 -45.46
C GLU A 126 2.39 28.87 -45.21
N LYS A 127 2.04 28.11 -46.25
CA LYS A 127 1.21 26.90 -46.13
C LYS A 127 1.90 25.82 -45.31
N GLU A 128 3.20 25.61 -45.52
CA GLU A 128 4.00 24.65 -44.76
C GLU A 128 4.05 25.04 -43.27
N ILE A 129 4.36 26.30 -42.96
CA ILE A 129 4.36 26.83 -41.59
C ILE A 129 2.99 26.63 -40.93
N LEU A 130 1.89 26.94 -41.64
CA LEU A 130 0.54 26.74 -41.12
C LEU A 130 0.27 25.27 -40.79
N SER A 131 0.71 24.35 -41.66
CA SER A 131 0.56 22.92 -41.46
C SER A 131 1.38 22.39 -40.28
N LEU A 132 2.62 22.89 -40.13
CA LEU A 132 3.53 22.54 -39.05
C LEU A 132 3.00 23.04 -37.70
N ASN A 133 2.52 24.29 -37.64
CA ASN A 133 1.93 24.86 -36.43
C ASN A 133 0.73 24.03 -35.97
N LYS A 134 -0.18 23.67 -36.88
CA LYS A 134 -1.33 22.82 -36.56
C LYS A 134 -0.92 21.42 -36.06
N SER A 135 0.13 20.85 -36.62
CA SER A 135 0.67 19.56 -36.16
C SER A 135 1.33 19.67 -34.79
N LEU A 136 2.09 20.74 -34.56
CA LEU A 136 2.76 21.03 -33.30
C LEU A 136 1.74 21.27 -32.17
N GLU A 137 0.68 22.06 -32.41
CA GLU A 137 -0.39 22.29 -31.45
C GLU A 137 -1.04 20.97 -31.01
N ARG A 138 -1.40 20.10 -31.96
CA ARG A 138 -1.95 18.77 -31.66
C ARG A 138 -0.98 17.94 -30.83
N LYS A 139 0.31 17.97 -31.16
CA LYS A 139 1.34 17.21 -30.44
C LYS A 139 1.56 17.74 -29.02
N VAL A 140 1.55 19.06 -28.84
CA VAL A 140 1.62 19.70 -27.52
C VAL A 140 0.41 19.34 -26.67
N GLU A 141 -0.79 19.41 -27.23
CA GLU A 141 -2.03 19.03 -26.53
C GLU A 141 -1.98 17.56 -26.09
N GLN A 142 -1.62 16.67 -27.01
CA GLN A 142 -1.47 15.23 -26.72
C GLN A 142 -0.44 14.98 -25.62
N ARG A 143 0.77 15.56 -25.74
CA ARG A 143 1.83 15.38 -24.73
C ARG A 143 1.47 15.98 -23.38
N THR A 144 0.75 17.10 -23.37
CA THR A 144 0.25 17.72 -22.13
C THR A 144 -0.78 16.82 -21.46
N LYS A 145 -1.66 16.17 -22.22
CA LYS A 145 -2.62 15.21 -21.70
C LYS A 145 -1.93 13.96 -21.13
N GLU A 146 -1.02 13.34 -21.89
CA GLU A 146 -0.24 12.18 -21.46
C GLU A 146 0.54 12.47 -20.16
N LEU A 147 1.18 13.64 -20.08
CA LEU A 147 1.89 14.07 -18.88
C LEU A 147 0.96 14.22 -17.68
N ARG A 148 -0.21 14.86 -17.85
CA ARG A 148 -1.20 15.00 -16.78
C ARG A 148 -1.74 13.66 -16.30
N GLU A 149 -2.01 12.73 -17.21
CA GLU A 149 -2.48 11.38 -16.87
C GLU A 149 -1.41 10.61 -16.09
N SER A 150 -0.15 10.68 -16.54
CA SER A 150 0.98 10.07 -15.83
C SER A 150 1.19 10.69 -14.43
N GLN A 151 1.17 12.02 -14.31
CA GLN A 151 1.29 12.71 -13.01
C GLN A 151 0.17 12.31 -12.05
N LYS A 152 -1.08 12.25 -12.54
CA LYS A 152 -2.24 11.83 -11.74
C LYS A 152 -2.10 10.37 -11.28
N LEU A 153 -1.62 9.47 -12.13
CA LEU A 153 -1.38 8.08 -11.76
C LEU A 153 -0.36 7.96 -10.63
N HIS A 154 0.79 8.64 -10.75
CA HIS A 154 1.82 8.62 -9.70
C HIS A 154 1.31 9.18 -8.37
N GLN A 155 0.55 10.28 -8.38
CA GLN A 155 -0.09 10.81 -7.18
C GLN A 155 -1.08 9.82 -6.55
N LEU A 156 -1.90 9.14 -7.35
CA LEU A 156 -2.84 8.14 -6.86
C LEU A 156 -2.13 6.93 -6.24
N ILE A 157 -1.05 6.45 -6.84
CA ILE A 157 -0.24 5.35 -6.28
C ILE A 157 0.30 5.75 -4.91
N ALA A 158 0.93 6.93 -4.82
CA ALA A 158 1.52 7.38 -3.56
C ALA A 158 0.46 7.65 -2.48
N ARG A 159 -0.69 8.22 -2.86
CA ARG A 159 -1.80 8.50 -1.94
C ARG A 159 -2.44 7.25 -1.36
N ASN A 160 -2.52 6.16 -2.13
CA ASN A 160 -3.07 4.88 -1.70
C ASN A 160 -1.99 3.94 -1.14
N PHE A 161 -0.84 4.46 -0.72
CA PHE A 161 0.18 3.65 -0.07
C PHE A 161 -0.33 3.16 1.31
N PRO A 162 -0.44 1.84 1.52
CA PRO A 162 -1.16 1.28 2.66
C PRO A 162 -0.36 1.35 3.96
N ASP A 163 -1.07 1.53 5.06
CA ASP A 163 -0.55 1.54 6.44
C ASP A 163 0.64 2.50 6.62
N GLY A 164 0.73 3.58 5.85
CA GLY A 164 1.96 4.36 5.84
C GLY A 164 1.96 5.62 5.01
N THR A 165 3.16 6.19 4.88
CA THR A 165 3.44 7.38 4.06
C THR A 165 4.70 7.19 3.23
N ILE A 166 4.68 7.77 2.05
CA ILE A 166 5.84 7.99 1.18
C ILE A 166 6.20 9.46 1.29
N ASN A 167 7.43 9.75 1.71
CA ASN A 167 7.94 11.08 1.97
C ASN A 167 9.18 11.32 1.12
N VAL A 168 9.37 12.55 0.67
CA VAL A 168 10.66 13.01 0.14
C VAL A 168 11.14 14.17 0.98
N PHE A 169 12.38 14.09 1.45
CA PHE A 169 13.00 15.11 2.27
C PHE A 169 14.19 15.77 1.56
N ASP A 170 14.41 17.06 1.82
CA ASP A 170 15.67 17.74 1.56
C ASP A 170 16.72 17.41 2.64
N ARG A 171 17.93 17.98 2.49
CA ARG A 171 19.06 17.78 3.43
C ARG A 171 18.78 18.26 4.85
N GLU A 172 17.89 19.23 4.99
CA GLU A 172 17.44 19.79 6.26
C GLU A 172 16.30 18.98 6.88
N LEU A 173 15.81 17.94 6.21
CA LEU A 173 14.66 17.10 6.57
C LEU A 173 13.31 17.81 6.46
N ASN A 174 13.18 18.79 5.57
CA ASN A 174 11.90 19.40 5.24
C ASN A 174 11.16 18.57 4.20
N TYR A 175 9.83 18.51 4.32
CA TYR A 175 8.98 17.80 3.36
C TYR A 175 9.00 18.48 1.99
N ILE A 176 9.51 17.77 0.98
CA ILE A 176 9.35 18.12 -0.45
C ILE A 176 8.10 17.45 -1.01
N PHE A 177 7.81 16.24 -0.53
CA PHE A 177 6.65 15.45 -0.93
C PHE A 177 6.20 14.61 0.26
N ILE A 178 4.88 14.45 0.42
CA ILE A 178 4.31 13.46 1.31
C ILE A 178 2.95 13.02 0.78
N GLU A 179 2.75 11.72 0.69
CA GLU A 179 1.47 11.10 0.39
C GLU A 179 1.35 9.76 1.13
N GLY A 180 0.12 9.27 1.32
CA GLY A 180 -0.12 7.94 1.89
C GLY A 180 -1.38 7.90 2.74
N GLU A 181 -1.95 6.71 2.88
CA GLU A 181 -3.26 6.51 3.51
C GLU A 181 -3.29 6.98 4.97
N GLU A 182 -2.21 6.73 5.71
CA GLU A 182 -2.05 7.07 7.13
C GLU A 182 -2.13 8.60 7.36
N LEU A 183 -1.66 9.40 6.40
CA LEU A 183 -1.73 10.86 6.51
C LEU A 183 -3.19 11.36 6.54
N TYR A 184 -4.00 10.80 5.63
CA TYR A 184 -5.41 11.16 5.47
C TYR A 184 -6.28 10.57 6.57
N SER A 185 -5.96 9.37 7.07
CA SER A 185 -6.67 8.78 8.21
C SER A 185 -6.50 9.63 9.49
N MET A 186 -5.36 10.33 9.62
CA MET A 186 -5.11 11.32 10.67
C MET A 186 -5.74 12.70 10.41
N GLY A 187 -6.42 12.90 9.27
CA GLY A 187 -7.05 14.19 8.91
C GLY A 187 -6.07 15.27 8.51
N ILE A 188 -4.83 14.91 8.14
CA ILE A 188 -3.79 15.83 7.69
C ILE A 188 -3.74 15.81 6.16
N THR A 189 -3.53 16.97 5.55
CA THR A 189 -3.34 17.07 4.09
C THR A 189 -1.87 17.30 3.79
N SER A 190 -1.40 16.85 2.62
CA SER A 190 0.00 16.96 2.24
C SER A 190 0.48 18.41 2.18
N GLU A 191 -0.37 19.34 1.74
CA GLU A 191 -0.04 20.77 1.59
C GLU A 191 0.33 21.45 2.91
N LYS A 192 -0.20 20.98 4.05
CA LYS A 192 0.13 21.53 5.37
C LYS A 192 1.54 21.18 5.84
N LEU A 193 2.12 20.12 5.27
CA LEU A 193 3.40 19.58 5.70
C LEU A 193 4.53 19.97 4.78
N ILE A 194 4.27 20.20 3.48
CA ILE A 194 5.30 20.65 2.54
C ILE A 194 6.02 21.89 3.08
N GLY A 195 7.35 21.82 3.13
CA GLY A 195 8.25 22.86 3.64
C GLY A 195 8.42 22.89 5.17
N THR A 196 7.64 22.13 5.94
CA THR A 196 7.85 21.97 7.38
C THR A 196 8.92 20.92 7.67
N ASN A 197 9.54 20.97 8.86
CA ASN A 197 10.56 20.01 9.24
C ASN A 197 9.96 18.72 9.79
N TYR A 198 10.47 17.57 9.35
CA TYR A 198 10.04 16.25 9.80
C TYR A 198 10.18 16.07 11.32
N LEU A 199 11.30 16.52 11.90
CA LEU A 199 11.62 16.31 13.30
C LEU A 199 10.66 17.05 14.25
N ASP A 200 10.09 18.18 13.83
CA ASP A 200 9.18 18.99 14.66
C ASP A 200 7.92 18.25 15.08
N ARG A 201 7.55 17.20 14.32
CA ARG A 201 6.38 16.36 14.60
C ARG A 201 6.67 15.21 15.56
N LEU A 202 7.94 14.98 15.87
CA LEU A 202 8.40 13.85 16.65
C LEU A 202 8.85 14.28 18.05
N PRO A 203 8.77 13.39 19.05
CA PRO A 203 9.31 13.67 20.37
C PRO A 203 10.82 13.92 20.33
N LYS A 204 11.31 14.93 21.07
CA LYS A 204 12.74 15.29 21.11
C LYS A 204 13.70 14.13 21.42
N ARG A 205 13.23 13.13 22.19
CA ARG A 205 14.04 11.96 22.56
C ARG A 205 14.53 11.13 21.37
N VAL A 206 13.83 11.17 20.23
CA VAL A 206 14.18 10.36 19.04
C VAL A 206 14.87 11.18 17.95
N HIS A 207 15.04 12.50 18.14
CA HIS A 207 15.56 13.41 17.10
C HIS A 207 16.98 13.05 16.66
N GLU A 208 17.88 12.80 17.62
CA GLU A 208 19.29 12.47 17.35
C GLU A 208 19.42 11.15 16.59
N GLU A 209 18.69 10.11 17.01
CA GLU A 209 18.70 8.80 16.38
C GLU A 209 18.23 8.89 14.92
N ILE A 210 17.11 9.55 14.67
CA ILE A 210 16.53 9.72 13.33
C ILE A 210 17.46 10.55 12.45
N ARG A 211 18.00 11.66 12.97
CA ARG A 211 18.93 12.52 12.23
C ARG A 211 20.16 11.71 11.81
N SER A 212 20.77 10.97 12.74
CA SER A 212 21.92 10.11 12.46
C SER A 212 21.61 9.05 11.40
N ASN A 213 20.45 8.39 11.49
CA ASN A 213 20.04 7.37 10.53
C ASN A 213 19.80 7.93 9.12
N LEU A 214 19.07 9.05 9.01
CA LEU A 214 18.75 9.66 7.72
C LEU A 214 19.97 10.37 7.09
N GLN A 215 20.90 10.87 7.90
CA GLN A 215 22.11 11.51 7.37
C GLN A 215 23.01 10.53 6.61
N GLN A 216 23.07 9.26 7.05
CA GLN A 216 23.76 8.18 6.31
C GLN A 216 23.14 7.93 4.92
N VAL A 217 21.87 8.26 4.73
CA VAL A 217 21.19 8.09 3.43
C VAL A 217 21.66 9.13 2.43
N PHE A 218 21.93 10.37 2.87
CA PHE A 218 22.55 11.40 2.03
C PHE A 218 23.99 11.06 1.62
N GLU A 219 24.65 10.12 2.31
CA GLU A 219 25.94 9.56 1.92
C GLU A 219 25.81 8.43 0.88
N GLY A 220 24.58 8.09 0.46
CA GLY A 220 24.28 7.09 -0.57
C GLY A 220 23.92 5.71 -0.03
N LYS A 221 23.69 5.54 1.27
CA LYS A 221 23.31 4.24 1.87
C LYS A 221 21.79 4.11 2.01
N SER A 222 21.27 2.90 1.84
CA SER A 222 19.88 2.61 2.25
C SER A 222 19.85 2.25 3.72
N VAL A 223 18.92 2.83 4.48
CA VAL A 223 18.80 2.62 5.93
C VAL A 223 17.37 2.20 6.27
N SER A 224 17.21 1.18 7.11
CA SER A 224 15.91 0.75 7.61
C SER A 224 15.97 0.52 9.11
N PHE A 225 15.03 1.10 9.86
CA PHE A 225 14.98 1.03 11.32
C PHE A 225 13.54 1.13 11.84
N GLN A 226 13.34 0.74 13.09
CA GLN A 226 12.04 0.82 13.76
C GLN A 226 12.00 2.02 14.71
N LEU A 227 10.88 2.74 14.67
CA LEU A 227 10.60 3.87 15.53
C LEU A 227 9.39 3.57 16.42
N ASN A 228 9.62 3.52 17.73
CA ASN A 228 8.60 3.20 18.71
C ASN A 228 8.08 4.48 19.38
N LEU A 229 6.84 4.86 19.08
CA LEU A 229 6.16 6.05 19.59
C LEU A 229 4.99 5.68 20.50
N LYS A 230 5.26 5.54 21.81
CA LYS A 230 4.25 5.19 22.83
C LYS A 230 3.52 3.88 22.50
N LYS A 231 2.36 3.97 21.83
CA LYS A 231 1.53 2.84 21.42
C LYS A 231 1.74 2.42 19.96
N ASN A 232 2.35 3.27 19.15
CA ASN A 232 2.53 3.02 17.73
C ASN A 232 3.97 2.61 17.42
N HIS A 233 4.11 1.64 16.52
CA HIS A 233 5.39 1.15 16.02
C HIS A 233 5.45 1.44 14.53
N TYR A 234 6.53 2.08 14.08
CA TYR A 234 6.72 2.44 12.68
C TYR A 234 8.00 1.79 12.14
N GLN A 235 7.93 1.16 10.97
CA GLN A 235 9.10 0.76 10.19
C GLN A 235 9.43 1.89 9.22
N ILE A 236 10.61 2.46 9.36
CA ILE A 236 11.11 3.52 8.49
C ILE A 236 12.15 2.93 7.56
N THR A 237 11.95 3.07 6.25
CA THR A 237 12.92 2.67 5.23
C THR A 237 13.24 3.86 4.36
N SER A 238 14.52 4.19 4.25
CA SER A 238 14.97 5.35 3.49
C SER A 238 16.05 4.99 2.49
N VAL A 239 15.96 5.60 1.31
CA VAL A 239 16.88 5.43 0.19
C VAL A 239 17.24 6.77 -0.44
N PRO A 240 18.46 6.93 -0.97
CA PRO A 240 18.87 8.16 -1.65
C PRO A 240 18.12 8.34 -2.97
N LEU A 241 17.70 9.56 -3.29
CA LEU A 241 17.26 9.94 -4.62
C LEU A 241 18.40 10.62 -5.36
N LEU A 242 18.95 9.92 -6.34
CA LEU A 242 20.03 10.41 -7.19
C LEU A 242 19.48 11.38 -8.23
N LEU A 243 19.94 12.62 -8.19
CA LEU A 243 19.72 13.58 -9.26
C LEU A 243 20.64 13.26 -10.46
N GLU A 244 20.31 13.78 -11.65
CA GLU A 244 21.08 13.54 -12.89
C GLU A 244 22.57 13.93 -12.79
N ASN A 245 22.92 14.81 -11.84
CA ASN A 245 24.28 15.25 -11.56
C ASN A 245 25.06 14.30 -10.62
N GLY A 246 24.47 13.17 -10.22
CA GLY A 246 25.07 12.19 -9.31
C GLY A 246 25.11 12.60 -7.84
N LYS A 247 24.56 13.76 -7.47
CA LYS A 247 24.45 14.20 -6.07
C LYS A 247 23.15 13.71 -5.45
N VAL A 248 23.22 13.35 -4.18
CA VAL A 248 22.05 13.07 -3.34
C VAL A 248 21.69 14.34 -2.59
N GLU A 249 20.66 15.05 -3.05
CA GLU A 249 20.09 16.23 -2.36
C GLU A 249 18.76 15.90 -1.69
N GLN A 250 18.17 14.77 -2.06
CA GLN A 250 16.88 14.34 -1.58
C GLN A 250 16.93 12.86 -1.18
N ILE A 251 16.12 12.50 -0.20
CA ILE A 251 15.94 11.10 0.21
C ILE A 251 14.47 10.74 0.16
N LEU A 252 14.19 9.52 -0.28
CA LEU A 252 12.87 8.90 -0.18
C LEU A 252 12.80 8.22 1.19
N VAL A 253 11.72 8.46 1.93
CA VAL A 253 11.45 7.83 3.23
C VAL A 253 10.06 7.23 3.20
N VAL A 254 10.00 5.92 3.37
CA VAL A 254 8.76 5.16 3.52
C VAL A 254 8.58 4.83 4.98
N GLU A 255 7.49 5.29 5.56
CA GLU A 255 7.10 4.98 6.94
C GLU A 255 5.88 4.08 6.92
N ARG A 256 5.97 2.89 7.51
CA ARG A 256 4.84 1.98 7.67
C ARG A 256 4.51 1.78 9.13
N ASN A 257 3.24 1.92 9.49
CA ASN A 257 2.71 1.55 10.78
C ASN A 257 2.67 0.02 10.88
N ILE A 258 3.50 -0.55 11.77
CA ILE A 258 3.61 -1.98 12.02
C ILE A 258 3.01 -2.37 13.38
N THR A 259 2.22 -1.47 14.00
CA THR A 259 1.68 -1.69 15.34
C THR A 259 0.85 -2.96 15.44
N GLN A 260 -0.07 -3.18 14.51
CA GLN A 260 -0.89 -4.38 14.47
C GLN A 260 -0.05 -5.64 14.25
N GLN A 261 1.00 -5.54 13.42
CA GLN A 261 1.89 -6.65 13.15
C GLN A 261 2.71 -7.04 14.39
N VAL A 262 3.21 -6.07 15.15
CA VAL A 262 3.89 -6.29 16.43
C VAL A 262 2.95 -6.94 17.44
N GLN A 263 1.72 -6.41 17.59
CA GLN A 263 0.73 -6.98 18.51
C GLN A 263 0.34 -8.42 18.19
N LEU A 264 0.14 -8.74 16.90
CA LEU A 264 -0.15 -10.10 16.45
C LEU A 264 1.03 -11.04 16.72
N ASN A 265 2.25 -10.57 16.50
CA ASN A 265 3.45 -11.37 16.77
C ASN A 265 3.60 -11.66 18.27
N ASP A 266 3.36 -10.67 19.13
CA ASP A 266 3.41 -10.84 20.59
C ASP A 266 2.32 -11.82 21.08
N GLN A 267 1.09 -11.68 20.58
CA GLN A 267 -0.01 -12.61 20.88
C GLN A 267 0.29 -14.04 20.43
N MET A 268 0.92 -14.19 19.26
CA MET A 268 1.33 -15.49 18.73
C MET A 268 2.42 -16.13 19.60
N LEU A 269 3.40 -15.35 20.05
CA LEU A 269 4.44 -15.82 20.97
C LEU A 269 3.85 -16.29 22.30
N GLU A 270 2.93 -15.52 22.89
CA GLU A 270 2.25 -15.89 24.13
C GLU A 270 1.42 -17.19 23.96
N SER A 271 0.69 -17.31 22.85
CA SER A 271 -0.07 -18.53 22.52
C SER A 271 0.84 -19.74 22.37
N LEU A 272 1.99 -19.58 21.72
CA LEU A 272 2.97 -20.65 21.53
C LEU A 272 3.59 -21.09 22.85
N GLU A 273 3.87 -20.15 23.76
CA GLU A 273 4.37 -20.47 25.10
C GLU A 273 3.33 -21.26 25.91
N LYS A 274 2.05 -20.86 25.86
CA LYS A 274 0.95 -21.60 26.51
C LYS A 274 0.80 -23.01 25.94
N GLU A 275 0.86 -23.15 24.61
CA GLU A 275 0.79 -24.45 23.94
C GLU A 275 1.96 -25.36 24.36
N LYS A 276 3.19 -24.82 24.38
CA LYS A 276 4.37 -25.58 24.83
C LYS A 276 4.23 -26.02 26.29
N ALA A 277 3.83 -25.13 27.19
CA ALA A 277 3.63 -25.46 28.60
C ALA A 277 2.55 -26.56 28.78
N LEU A 278 1.44 -26.46 28.06
CA LEU A 278 0.38 -27.48 28.06
C LEU A 278 0.91 -28.83 27.55
N ASN A 279 1.67 -28.83 26.45
CA ASN A 279 2.22 -30.04 25.87
C ASN A 279 3.25 -30.72 26.79
N GLU A 280 4.09 -29.93 27.48
CA GLU A 280 5.00 -30.44 28.50
C GLU A 280 4.26 -31.05 29.69
N LEU A 281 3.22 -30.39 30.20
CA LEU A 281 2.36 -30.91 31.26
C LEU A 281 1.70 -32.23 30.83
N LYS A 282 1.13 -32.27 29.63
CA LYS A 282 0.51 -33.48 29.05
C LYS A 282 1.51 -34.64 28.95
N THR A 283 2.73 -34.36 28.49
CA THR A 283 3.79 -35.37 28.36
C THR A 283 4.21 -35.90 29.72
N ARG A 284 4.41 -35.01 30.71
CA ARG A 284 4.72 -35.41 32.09
C ARG A 284 3.59 -36.23 32.71
N PHE A 285 2.35 -35.82 32.51
CA PHE A 285 1.16 -36.53 32.99
C PHE A 285 1.08 -37.95 32.44
N VAL A 286 1.21 -38.14 31.12
CA VAL A 286 1.18 -39.48 30.50
C VAL A 286 2.33 -40.35 31.01
N SER A 287 3.52 -39.78 31.17
CA SER A 287 4.68 -40.50 31.71
C SER A 287 4.46 -40.91 33.17
N MET A 288 3.93 -40.00 33.99
CA MET A 288 3.62 -40.25 35.40
C MET A 288 2.55 -41.35 35.52
N ALA A 289 1.44 -41.23 34.80
CA ALA A 289 0.38 -42.24 34.77
C ALA A 289 0.91 -43.62 34.39
N SER A 290 1.74 -43.70 33.34
CA SER A 290 2.34 -44.98 32.91
C SER A 290 3.21 -45.61 34.01
N HIS A 291 3.93 -44.81 34.79
CA HIS A 291 4.75 -45.30 35.89
C HIS A 291 3.89 -45.76 37.09
N GLU A 292 2.91 -44.96 37.48
CA GLU A 292 1.97 -45.25 38.56
C GLU A 292 1.15 -46.51 38.28
N PHE A 293 0.77 -46.78 37.03
CA PHE A 293 0.12 -48.04 36.64
C PHE A 293 1.09 -49.24 36.61
N ARG A 294 2.33 -49.05 36.14
CA ARG A 294 3.30 -50.15 35.96
C ARG A 294 3.69 -50.80 37.28
N THR A 295 3.85 -50.02 38.34
CA THR A 295 4.31 -50.50 39.66
C THR A 295 3.36 -51.54 40.28
N PRO A 296 2.07 -51.26 40.47
CA PRO A 296 1.11 -52.24 41.00
C PRO A 296 0.89 -53.42 40.04
N LEU A 297 0.85 -53.20 38.71
CA LEU A 297 0.77 -54.30 37.75
C LEU A 297 1.96 -55.27 37.87
N SER A 298 3.17 -54.73 38.03
CA SER A 298 4.38 -55.54 38.24
C SER A 298 4.33 -56.30 39.57
N ALA A 299 3.79 -55.68 40.62
CA ALA A 299 3.60 -56.32 41.92
C ALA A 299 2.56 -57.45 41.87
N ILE A 300 1.47 -57.27 41.11
CA ILE A 300 0.45 -58.30 40.87
C ILE A 300 1.06 -59.47 40.12
N LEU A 301 1.76 -59.21 39.01
CA LEU A 301 2.40 -60.25 38.21
C LEU A 301 3.41 -61.07 39.03
N SER A 302 4.32 -60.38 39.73
CA SER A 302 5.31 -61.04 40.58
C SER A 302 4.68 -61.86 41.71
N SER A 303 3.63 -61.34 42.35
CA SER A 303 2.92 -62.07 43.40
C SER A 303 2.17 -63.28 42.85
N SER A 304 1.58 -63.17 41.67
CA SER A 304 0.93 -64.29 40.96
C SER A 304 1.93 -65.40 40.62
N ASP A 305 3.11 -65.05 40.11
CA ASP A 305 4.18 -66.02 39.81
C ASP A 305 4.69 -66.73 41.07
N LEU A 306 4.80 -66.00 42.19
CA LEU A 306 5.26 -66.54 43.46
C LEU A 306 4.21 -67.44 44.12
N ILE A 307 2.91 -67.10 44.01
CA ILE A 307 1.81 -67.95 44.48
C ILE A 307 1.90 -69.33 43.84
N SER A 308 2.06 -69.41 42.51
CA SER A 308 2.21 -70.69 41.81
C SER A 308 3.35 -71.55 42.39
N LYS A 309 4.49 -70.93 42.70
CA LYS A 309 5.65 -71.63 43.30
C LYS A 309 5.45 -72.04 44.75
N TYR A 310 4.68 -71.27 45.53
CA TYR A 310 4.42 -71.57 46.94
C TYR A 310 3.31 -72.61 47.14
N ILE A 311 2.35 -72.66 46.21
CA ILE A 311 1.32 -73.72 46.16
C ILE A 311 1.99 -75.08 45.95
N GLU A 312 2.94 -75.20 45.01
CA GLU A 312 3.70 -76.45 44.79
C GLU A 312 4.48 -76.92 46.04
N ARG A 313 4.85 -75.98 46.92
CA ARG A 313 5.59 -76.24 48.16
C ARG A 313 4.69 -76.36 49.38
N ASN A 314 3.37 -76.28 49.21
CA ASN A 314 2.37 -76.28 50.28
C ASN A 314 2.59 -75.18 51.35
N ASP A 315 3.17 -74.03 50.97
CA ASP A 315 3.44 -72.88 51.85
C ASP A 315 2.24 -71.90 51.83
N LEU A 316 1.20 -72.26 52.57
CA LEU A 316 -0.03 -71.48 52.71
C LEU A 316 0.19 -70.05 53.25
N PRO A 317 1.03 -69.80 54.28
CA PRO A 317 1.26 -68.45 54.79
C PRO A 317 1.82 -67.48 53.73
N LYS A 318 2.79 -67.91 52.92
CA LYS A 318 3.32 -67.05 51.84
C LYS A 318 2.33 -66.87 50.71
N THR A 319 1.55 -67.90 50.39
CA THR A 319 0.48 -67.82 49.39
C THR A 319 -0.54 -66.75 49.78
N THR A 320 -1.03 -66.77 51.03
CA THR A 320 -1.96 -65.74 51.55
C THR A 320 -1.34 -64.35 51.53
N LYS A 321 -0.09 -64.19 51.96
CA LYS A 321 0.62 -62.90 51.92
C LYS A 321 0.69 -62.30 50.51
N HIS A 322 0.95 -63.12 49.50
CA HIS A 322 0.99 -62.66 48.11
C HIS A 322 -0.42 -62.41 47.54
N LEU A 323 -1.43 -63.15 47.97
CA LEU A 323 -2.84 -62.89 47.62
C LEU A 323 -3.30 -61.53 48.16
N ASP A 324 -2.97 -61.22 49.41
CA ASP A 324 -3.27 -59.91 50.00
C ASP A 324 -2.51 -58.79 49.30
N ARG A 325 -1.24 -59.01 48.93
CA ARG A 325 -0.46 -58.06 48.12
C ARG A 325 -1.10 -57.78 46.75
N ILE A 326 -1.69 -58.78 46.09
CA ILE A 326 -2.46 -58.58 44.85
C ILE A 326 -3.68 -57.72 45.13
N LYS A 327 -4.47 -58.03 46.17
CA LYS A 327 -5.66 -57.23 46.53
C LYS A 327 -5.31 -55.77 46.79
N THR A 328 -4.28 -55.50 47.59
CA THR A 328 -3.80 -54.13 47.84
C THR A 328 -3.35 -53.44 46.56
N SER A 329 -2.64 -54.14 45.67
CA SER A 329 -2.18 -53.55 44.40
C SER A 329 -3.34 -53.24 43.44
N VAL A 330 -4.42 -54.05 43.45
CA VAL A 330 -5.64 -53.80 42.68
C VAL A 330 -6.42 -52.62 43.25
N HIS A 331 -6.55 -52.51 44.57
CA HIS A 331 -7.17 -51.34 45.20
C HIS A 331 -6.40 -50.06 44.86
N ASN A 332 -5.07 -50.08 44.97
CA ASN A 332 -4.24 -48.93 44.57
C ASN A 332 -4.47 -48.53 43.10
N LEU A 333 -4.65 -49.49 42.18
CA LEU A 333 -4.97 -49.21 40.77
C LEU A 333 -6.33 -48.52 40.60
N ILE A 334 -7.34 -48.94 41.38
CA ILE A 334 -8.67 -48.34 41.37
C ILE A 334 -8.61 -46.90 41.88
N ASP A 335 -7.85 -46.66 42.95
CA ASP A 335 -7.67 -45.32 43.53
C ASP A 335 -6.97 -44.39 42.52
N ILE A 336 -5.86 -44.85 41.91
CA ILE A 336 -5.15 -44.11 40.87
C ILE A 336 -6.07 -43.77 39.69
N LEU A 337 -6.90 -44.72 39.24
CA LEU A 337 -7.83 -44.49 38.14
C LEU A 337 -8.90 -43.46 38.53
N SER A 338 -9.43 -43.54 39.75
CA SER A 338 -10.43 -42.60 40.27
C SER A 338 -9.86 -41.18 40.38
N ASP A 339 -8.62 -41.05 40.85
CA ASP A 339 -7.91 -39.77 40.93
C ASP A 339 -7.69 -39.18 39.53
N PHE A 340 -7.29 -39.99 38.55
CA PHE A 340 -7.09 -39.54 37.17
C PHE A 340 -8.39 -39.11 36.48
N LEU A 341 -9.47 -39.86 36.65
CA LEU A 341 -10.79 -39.50 36.09
C LEU A 341 -11.33 -38.22 36.72
N SER A 342 -11.08 -38.01 38.03
CA SER A 342 -11.46 -36.78 38.71
C SER A 342 -10.76 -35.55 38.12
N ILE A 343 -9.50 -35.69 37.69
CA ILE A 343 -8.75 -34.61 37.02
C ILE A 343 -9.34 -34.30 35.63
N ASP A 344 -9.63 -35.32 34.82
CA ASP A 344 -10.21 -35.14 33.47
C ASP A 344 -11.63 -34.54 33.51
N GLU A 345 -12.45 -34.94 34.50
CA GLU A 345 -13.76 -34.34 34.73
C GLU A 345 -13.67 -32.87 35.13
N MET A 346 -12.69 -32.49 35.95
CA MET A 346 -12.44 -31.10 36.36
C MET A 346 -11.92 -30.23 35.21
N GLU A 347 -11.07 -30.75 34.32
CA GLU A 347 -10.54 -29.99 33.16
C GLU A 347 -11.56 -29.78 32.04
N SER A 348 -12.59 -30.64 31.94
CA SER A 348 -13.55 -30.61 30.83
C SER A 348 -14.79 -29.72 31.05
N ASP A 349 -14.80 -28.85 32.06
CA ASP A 349 -15.96 -28.02 32.48
C ASP A 349 -17.23 -28.88 32.78
N LYS A 350 -17.07 -30.19 33.00
CA LYS A 350 -18.18 -31.14 33.17
C LYS A 350 -18.64 -31.31 34.62
N VAL A 351 -17.86 -30.84 35.61
CA VAL A 351 -18.26 -30.90 37.02
C VAL A 351 -19.37 -29.88 37.29
N GLN A 352 -20.62 -30.32 37.16
CA GLN A 352 -21.78 -29.49 37.51
C GLN A 352 -21.90 -29.34 39.03
N TYR A 353 -21.53 -28.17 39.55
CA TYR A 353 -21.76 -27.79 40.95
C TYR A 353 -23.26 -27.60 41.19
N ASN A 354 -23.87 -28.49 42.00
CA ASN A 354 -25.31 -28.47 42.27
C ASN A 354 -25.58 -28.28 43.78
N PRO A 355 -25.44 -27.05 44.30
CA PRO A 355 -25.53 -26.82 45.72
C PRO A 355 -26.98 -26.88 46.21
N LYS A 356 -27.19 -27.52 47.36
CA LYS A 356 -28.49 -27.66 48.02
C LYS A 356 -28.36 -27.30 49.50
N PRO A 357 -29.45 -26.88 50.17
CA PRO A 357 -29.42 -26.70 51.62
C PRO A 357 -29.15 -28.05 52.28
N ASN A 358 -28.04 -28.16 53.01
CA ASN A 358 -27.62 -29.37 53.73
C ASN A 358 -27.28 -29.03 55.18
N ASN A 359 -27.64 -29.92 56.11
CA ASN A 359 -27.18 -29.85 57.49
C ASN A 359 -25.72 -30.31 57.57
N ILE A 360 -24.81 -29.39 57.87
CA ILE A 360 -23.36 -29.68 57.87
C ILE A 360 -22.98 -30.63 58.99
N ARG A 361 -23.61 -30.52 60.16
CA ARG A 361 -23.36 -31.44 61.27
C ARG A 361 -23.64 -32.88 60.85
N GLU A 362 -24.79 -33.14 60.22
CA GLU A 362 -25.16 -34.46 59.72
C GLU A 362 -24.19 -34.98 58.64
N VAL A 363 -23.71 -34.11 57.74
CA VAL A 363 -22.77 -34.51 56.68
C VAL A 363 -21.42 -34.93 57.27
N PHE A 364 -20.88 -34.18 58.23
CA PHE A 364 -19.59 -34.48 58.87
C PHE A 364 -19.68 -35.69 59.81
N GLU A 365 -20.76 -35.82 60.58
CA GLU A 365 -20.99 -36.98 61.45
C GLU A 365 -21.15 -38.26 60.63
N LYS A 366 -21.90 -38.20 59.52
CA LYS A 366 -22.04 -39.34 58.60
C LYS A 366 -20.70 -39.74 58.01
N ALA A 367 -19.93 -38.78 57.50
CA ALA A 367 -18.62 -39.05 56.92
C ALA A 367 -17.64 -39.66 57.94
N ALA A 368 -17.62 -39.15 59.18
CA ALA A 368 -16.79 -39.71 60.23
C ALA A 368 -17.18 -41.17 60.52
N SER A 369 -18.50 -41.45 60.64
CA SER A 369 -19.01 -42.80 60.88
C SER A 369 -18.67 -43.77 59.73
N ASP A 370 -18.79 -43.33 58.47
CA ASP A 370 -18.43 -44.15 57.30
C ASP A 370 -16.92 -44.52 57.30
N LEU A 371 -16.06 -43.68 57.90
CA LEU A 371 -14.60 -43.84 57.93
C LEU A 371 -14.08 -44.53 59.20
N GLU A 372 -14.91 -44.77 60.22
CA GLU A 372 -14.51 -45.44 61.47
C GLU A 372 -13.89 -46.83 61.22
N LEU A 373 -14.37 -47.54 60.19
CA LEU A 373 -13.88 -48.87 59.81
C LEU A 373 -12.45 -48.87 59.24
N LEU A 374 -11.92 -47.69 58.88
CA LEU A 374 -10.58 -47.53 58.32
C LEU A 374 -9.53 -47.16 59.38
N LEU A 375 -9.96 -46.88 60.62
CA LEU A 375 -9.08 -46.47 61.71
C LEU A 375 -8.08 -47.57 62.07
N LYS A 376 -6.83 -47.17 62.33
CA LYS A 376 -5.83 -48.05 62.92
C LYS A 376 -6.17 -48.32 64.39
N LYS A 377 -5.44 -49.25 65.00
CA LYS A 377 -5.66 -49.64 66.39
C LYS A 377 -5.62 -48.41 67.32
N ASP A 378 -6.62 -48.30 68.18
CA ASP A 378 -6.79 -47.24 69.18
C ASP A 378 -6.88 -45.80 68.62
N GLN A 379 -7.01 -45.62 67.29
CA GLN A 379 -7.27 -44.30 66.70
C GLN A 379 -8.74 -43.89 66.89
N VAL A 380 -8.98 -42.59 66.95
CA VAL A 380 -10.33 -42.00 67.09
C VAL A 380 -10.47 -40.74 66.25
N ILE A 381 -11.65 -40.54 65.66
CA ILE A 381 -12.00 -39.28 64.99
C ILE A 381 -12.67 -38.36 66.01
N LYS A 382 -12.14 -37.16 66.21
CA LYS A 382 -12.68 -36.14 67.10
C LYS A 382 -13.30 -35.02 66.27
N LEU A 383 -14.63 -34.90 66.33
CA LEU A 383 -15.37 -33.81 65.70
C LEU A 383 -15.61 -32.66 66.69
N GLU A 384 -15.21 -31.45 66.33
CA GLU A 384 -15.49 -30.22 67.07
C GLU A 384 -16.24 -29.24 66.15
N PHE A 385 -17.38 -28.71 66.63
CA PHE A 385 -18.23 -27.79 65.86
C PHE A 385 -18.37 -26.45 66.59
N ASP A 386 -18.02 -25.36 65.91
CA ASP A 386 -18.22 -23.97 66.34
C ASP A 386 -19.00 -23.22 65.24
N LEU A 387 -20.29 -23.53 65.12
CA LEU A 387 -21.17 -23.07 64.04
C LEU A 387 -22.26 -22.15 64.58
N ASN A 388 -22.43 -20.98 63.96
CA ASN A 388 -23.55 -20.08 64.22
C ASN A 388 -24.83 -20.47 63.46
N GLN A 389 -24.70 -21.26 62.39
CA GLN A 389 -25.80 -21.87 61.64
C GLN A 389 -25.47 -23.31 61.20
N GLU A 390 -26.48 -24.19 61.11
CA GLU A 390 -26.24 -25.60 60.72
C GLU A 390 -26.50 -25.89 59.23
N ILE A 391 -27.28 -25.05 58.55
CA ILE A 391 -27.69 -25.27 57.16
C ILE A 391 -26.84 -24.40 56.22
N PHE A 392 -26.13 -25.04 55.29
CA PHE A 392 -25.36 -24.36 54.23
C PHE A 392 -25.79 -24.82 52.84
N LEU A 393 -25.74 -23.88 51.88
CA LEU A 393 -25.99 -24.15 50.48
C LEU A 393 -24.71 -24.70 49.84
N ILE A 394 -24.56 -26.02 49.80
CA ILE A 394 -23.35 -26.72 49.34
C ILE A 394 -23.72 -28.00 48.58
N ASP A 395 -22.86 -28.47 47.67
CA ASP A 395 -23.01 -29.80 47.05
C ASP A 395 -22.43 -30.85 48.02
N PRO A 396 -23.26 -31.71 48.63
CA PRO A 396 -22.80 -32.66 49.64
C PRO A 396 -21.87 -33.71 49.04
N ARG A 397 -21.95 -33.99 47.73
CA ARG A 397 -21.07 -34.98 47.07
C ARG A 397 -19.64 -34.48 47.01
N ILE A 398 -19.45 -33.22 46.63
CA ILE A 398 -18.12 -32.59 46.56
C ILE A 398 -17.54 -32.45 47.96
N LEU A 399 -18.35 -31.98 48.93
CA LEU A 399 -17.91 -31.86 50.32
C LEU A 399 -17.48 -33.22 50.90
N LEU A 400 -18.28 -34.28 50.69
CA LEU A 400 -17.94 -35.63 51.12
C LEU A 400 -16.66 -36.14 50.45
N ASN A 401 -16.46 -35.91 49.15
CA ASN A 401 -15.23 -36.31 48.46
C ASN A 401 -13.99 -35.62 49.05
N VAL A 402 -14.06 -34.30 49.29
CA VAL A 402 -12.95 -33.55 49.90
C VAL A 402 -12.68 -34.05 51.32
N LEU A 403 -13.73 -34.23 52.13
CA LEU A 403 -13.62 -34.70 53.50
C LEU A 403 -13.02 -36.11 53.56
N ASN A 404 -13.51 -37.03 52.74
CA ASN A 404 -12.99 -38.39 52.66
C ASN A 404 -11.52 -38.38 52.27
N ASN A 405 -11.10 -37.59 51.27
CA ASN A 405 -9.70 -37.52 50.86
C ASN A 405 -8.78 -36.97 51.96
N LEU A 406 -9.22 -35.95 52.71
CA LEU A 406 -8.42 -35.38 53.79
C LEU A 406 -8.34 -36.33 55.00
N VAL A 407 -9.47 -36.91 55.41
CA VAL A 407 -9.53 -37.77 56.58
C VAL A 407 -8.86 -39.13 56.33
N THR A 408 -9.02 -39.73 55.15
CA THR A 408 -8.31 -40.97 54.81
C THR A 408 -6.80 -40.78 54.76
N ASN A 409 -6.32 -39.64 54.26
CA ASN A 409 -4.91 -39.27 54.34
C ASN A 409 -4.45 -39.12 55.79
N ALA A 410 -5.22 -38.40 56.62
CA ALA A 410 -4.90 -38.21 58.03
C ALA A 410 -4.80 -39.55 58.80
N ILE A 411 -5.75 -40.48 58.57
CA ILE A 411 -5.74 -41.85 59.12
C ILE A 411 -4.49 -42.62 58.66
N LYS A 412 -4.14 -42.51 57.38
CA LYS A 412 -3.02 -43.23 56.77
C LYS A 412 -1.69 -42.81 57.36
N TYR A 413 -1.46 -41.52 57.58
CA TYR A 413 -0.17 -41.01 58.03
C TYR A 413 -0.02 -40.95 59.56
N SER A 414 -1.11 -40.75 60.32
CA SER A 414 -1.06 -40.79 61.79
C SER A 414 -0.75 -42.20 62.33
N GLU A 415 -0.04 -42.31 63.46
CA GLU A 415 0.32 -43.60 64.06
C GLU A 415 -0.87 -44.24 64.82
N GLU A 416 -0.71 -45.49 65.27
CA GLU A 416 -1.69 -46.16 66.15
C GLU A 416 -1.89 -45.35 67.45
N GLY A 417 -3.14 -45.13 67.86
CA GLY A 417 -3.48 -44.33 69.04
C GLY A 417 -3.59 -42.82 68.85
N ASP A 418 -3.12 -42.28 67.71
CA ASP A 418 -3.22 -40.84 67.42
C ASP A 418 -4.66 -40.44 67.03
N PRO A 419 -5.17 -39.30 67.54
CA PRO A 419 -6.50 -38.82 67.17
C PRO A 419 -6.47 -38.09 65.83
N ILE A 420 -7.53 -38.23 65.04
CA ILE A 420 -7.77 -37.38 63.88
C ILE A 420 -8.73 -36.27 64.31
N GLU A 421 -8.26 -35.02 64.35
CA GLU A 421 -9.06 -33.89 64.79
C GLU A 421 -9.70 -33.18 63.60
N ILE A 422 -11.02 -33.05 63.60
CA ILE A 422 -11.77 -32.30 62.58
C ILE A 422 -12.50 -31.16 63.27
N LYS A 423 -12.11 -29.93 62.94
CA LYS A 423 -12.75 -28.72 63.45
C LYS A 423 -13.57 -28.09 62.37
N VAL A 424 -14.82 -27.76 62.65
CA VAL A 424 -15.75 -27.15 61.70
C VAL A 424 -16.28 -25.85 62.31
N TYR A 425 -16.08 -24.73 61.62
CA TYR A 425 -16.50 -23.42 62.11
C TYR A 425 -16.99 -22.52 60.97
N ASP A 426 -17.79 -21.50 61.28
CA ASP A 426 -18.26 -20.54 60.29
C ASP A 426 -17.68 -19.13 60.50
N ARG A 427 -17.40 -18.45 59.38
CA ARG A 427 -16.98 -17.04 59.37
C ARG A 427 -17.92 -16.26 58.45
N GLY A 428 -18.97 -15.68 59.04
CA GLY A 428 -20.01 -15.01 58.28
C GLY A 428 -20.87 -16.00 57.49
N HIS A 429 -20.82 -15.93 56.16
CA HIS A 429 -21.58 -16.84 55.28
C HIS A 429 -20.73 -18.00 54.72
N SER A 430 -19.49 -18.17 55.19
CA SER A 430 -18.56 -19.18 54.72
C SER A 430 -18.36 -20.28 55.77
N LEU A 431 -18.45 -21.54 55.32
CA LEU A 431 -18.09 -22.71 56.11
C LEU A 431 -16.59 -22.96 56.01
N HIS A 432 -15.94 -23.17 57.14
CA HIS A 432 -14.55 -23.57 57.25
C HIS A 432 -14.45 -24.91 57.97
N PHE A 433 -13.50 -25.74 57.56
CA PHE A 433 -13.13 -26.91 58.34
C PHE A 433 -11.64 -27.19 58.21
N GLU A 434 -11.09 -27.81 59.24
CA GLU A 434 -9.68 -28.18 59.34
C GLU A 434 -9.60 -29.64 59.76
N VAL A 435 -8.77 -30.42 59.07
CA VAL A 435 -8.43 -31.80 59.45
C VAL A 435 -6.97 -31.78 59.89
N ARG A 436 -6.73 -32.27 61.11
CA ARG A 436 -5.40 -32.34 61.71
C ARG A 436 -5.06 -33.79 62.03
N ASP A 437 -3.92 -34.21 61.50
CA ASP A 437 -3.22 -35.46 61.78
C ASP A 437 -2.06 -35.23 62.77
N PHE A 438 -1.47 -36.32 63.26
CA PHE A 438 -0.34 -36.31 64.19
C PHE A 438 0.84 -37.18 63.72
N GLY A 439 1.00 -37.36 62.41
CA GLY A 439 2.10 -38.12 61.80
C GLY A 439 2.09 -38.01 60.28
#